data_AF-A0A4Y8S8X8-F1
#
_entry.id   AF-A0A4Y8S8X8-F1
#
_cell.length_a   1.000
_cell.length_b   1.000
_cell.length_c   1.000
_cell.angle_alpha   90.00
_cell.angle_beta   90.00
_cell.angle_gamma   90.00
#
_symmetry.space_group_name_H-M   'P 1'
#
loop_
_entity.id
_entity.type
_entity.pdbx_description
1 polymer ?
#
loop_
_entity_poly.entity_id
_entity_poly.type
_entity_poly.pdbx_seq_one_letter_code
_entity_poly.pdbx_strand_id
1 'polypeptide(L)' 'MDPILQSIHFRKVFYLVSIIALLLLFVIKYTLIPVINRREAEPKKILRHILDTLIGILIAAMAIGGAVFWMSGNE' A
#
# COMPACT_ATOMS: atom_id res chain seq x y z
N MET A 1 10.40 -20.63 12.85
CA MET A 1 9.90 -19.33 12.35
C MET A 1 11.06 -18.34 12.32
N ASP A 2 11.16 -17.49 11.30
CA ASP A 2 12.26 -16.52 11.21
C ASP A 2 12.21 -15.50 12.37
N PRO A 3 13.33 -15.25 13.08
CA PRO A 3 13.37 -14.36 14.25
C PRO A 3 12.97 -12.91 13.91
N ILE A 4 13.05 -12.54 12.62
CA ILE A 4 12.65 -11.24 12.10
C ILE A 4 11.12 -11.04 12.18
N LEU A 5 10.32 -12.09 11.95
CA LEU A 5 8.84 -12.00 11.95
C LEU A 5 8.25 -11.91 13.37
N GLN A 6 8.98 -12.41 14.37
CA GLN A 6 8.63 -12.28 15.79
C GLN A 6 9.03 -10.91 16.36
N SER A 7 9.89 -10.15 15.68
CA SER A 7 10.30 -8.83 16.14
C SER A 7 9.13 -7.84 16.10
N ILE A 8 8.72 -7.36 17.28
CA ILE A 8 7.72 -6.29 17.43
C ILE A 8 8.17 -5.03 16.68
N HIS A 9 9.47 -4.76 16.64
CA HIS A 9 10.02 -3.62 15.91
C HIS A 9 9.78 -3.76 14.40
N PHE A 10 10.03 -4.95 13.83
CA PHE A 10 9.78 -5.20 12.41
C PHE A 10 8.31 -5.04 12.04
N ARG A 11 7.38 -5.57 12.86
CA ARG A 11 5.94 -5.40 12.64
C ARG A 11 5.53 -3.93 12.61
N LYS A 12 5.99 -3.15 13.60
CA LYS A 12 5.71 -1.70 13.68
C LYS A 12 6.26 -0.96 12.47
N VAL A 13 7.50 -1.25 12.08
CA VAL A 13 8.14 -0.61 10.92
C VAL A 13 7.43 -0.98 9.62
N PHE A 14 7.06 -2.25 9.43
CA PHE A 14 6.31 -2.71 8.26
C PHE A 14 5.01 -1.91 8.09
N TYR A 15 4.17 -1.85 9.13
CA TYR A 15 2.92 -1.10 9.05
C TYR A 15 3.13 0.39 8.87
N LEU A 16 4.11 0.98 9.57
CA LEU A 16 4.42 2.40 9.43
C LEU A 16 4.82 2.74 7.99
N VAL A 17 5.73 1.98 7.41
CA VAL A 17 6.18 2.15 6.02
C VAL A 17 5.02 1.95 5.05
N SER A 18 4.19 0.92 5.26
CA SER A 18 3.03 0.68 4.41
C SER A 18 2.03 1.84 4.46
N ILE A 19 1.71 2.36 5.65
CA ILE A 19 0.80 3.50 5.81
C ILE A 19 1.38 4.75 5.14
N ILE A 20 2.67 5.05 5.32
CA ILE A 20 3.33 6.19 4.67
C ILE A 20 3.27 6.06 3.15
N ALA A 21 3.57 4.88 2.60
CA ALA A 21 3.49 4.62 1.16
C ALA A 21 2.06 4.79 0.63
N LEU A 22 1.06 4.33 1.38
CA LEU A 22 -0.36 4.45 1.03
C LEU A 22 -0.80 5.92 1.00
N LEU A 23 -0.38 6.71 2.00
CA LEU A 23 -0.61 8.15 2.04
C LEU A 23 0.04 8.86 0.85
N LEU A 24 1.29 8.54 0.52
CA LEU A 24 1.97 9.10 -0.65
C LEU A 24 1.23 8.77 -1.95
N LEU A 25 0.82 7.51 -2.14
CA LEU A 25 0.05 7.11 -3.33
C LEU A 25 -1.29 7.85 -3.42
N PHE A 26 -1.98 8.04 -2.30
CA PHE A 26 -3.21 8.83 -2.27
C PHE A 26 -2.98 10.31 -2.57
N VAL A 27 -1.94 10.92 -1.98
CA VAL A 27 -1.57 12.32 -2.27
C VAL A 27 -1.23 12.47 -3.75
N ILE A 28 -0.45 11.56 -4.33
CA ILE A 28 -0.14 11.57 -5.78
C ILE A 28 -1.44 11.45 -6.59
N LYS A 29 -2.29 10.47 -6.28
CA LYS A 29 -3.55 10.25 -6.98
C LYS A 29 -4.46 11.47 -6.96
N TYR A 30 -4.60 12.15 -5.82
CA TYR A 30 -5.55 13.26 -5.68
C TYR A 30 -4.95 14.64 -5.96
N THR A 31 -3.64 14.81 -5.82
CA THR A 31 -2.95 16.13 -5.97
C THR A 31 -2.25 16.28 -7.31
N LEU A 32 -1.72 15.19 -7.90
CA LEU A 32 -1.08 15.21 -9.22
C LEU A 32 -2.03 14.81 -10.35
N ILE A 33 -3.12 14.11 -10.02
CA ILE A 33 -4.21 13.78 -10.95
C ILE A 33 -5.54 14.50 -10.61
N PRO A 34 -5.57 15.78 -10.17
CA PRO A 34 -6.80 16.50 -9.98
C PRO A 34 -7.31 16.97 -11.35
N VAL A 35 -8.62 16.86 -11.57
CA VAL A 35 -9.35 17.38 -12.74
C VAL A 35 -9.20 16.56 -14.03
N ILE A 36 -9.76 15.35 -14.03
CA ILE A 36 -10.03 14.60 -15.27
C ILE A 36 -11.39 15.04 -15.81
N ASN A 37 -11.34 16.13 -16.56
CA ASN A 37 -12.41 16.52 -17.46
C ASN A 37 -12.43 15.53 -18.63
N ARG A 38 -13.62 15.31 -19.21
CA ARG A 38 -14.07 14.22 -20.11
C ARG A 38 -13.25 13.93 -21.41
N ARG A 39 -12.02 14.47 -21.58
CA ARG A 39 -11.19 14.45 -22.79
C ARG A 39 -9.72 14.04 -22.54
N GLU A 40 -9.46 13.01 -21.74
CA GLU A 40 -8.07 12.60 -21.49
C GLU A 40 -7.48 11.62 -22.52
N ALA A 41 -6.21 11.86 -22.86
CA ALA A 41 -5.35 11.01 -23.66
C ALA A 41 -5.04 9.68 -22.93
N GLU A 42 -4.95 8.59 -23.70
CA GLU A 42 -4.66 7.21 -23.24
C GLU A 42 -3.60 7.04 -22.12
N PRO A 43 -2.42 7.70 -22.16
CA PRO A 43 -1.38 7.46 -21.16
C PRO A 43 -1.79 7.83 -19.72
N LYS A 44 -2.73 8.77 -19.54
CA LYS A 44 -3.20 9.18 -18.20
C LYS A 44 -4.17 8.15 -17.58
N LYS A 45 -4.91 7.41 -18.42
CA LYS A 45 -5.76 6.29 -17.96
C LYS A 45 -4.91 5.13 -17.44
N ILE A 46 -3.83 4.81 -18.13
CA ILE A 46 -2.89 3.76 -17.73
C ILE A 46 -2.26 4.12 -16.38
N LEU A 47 -1.81 5.37 -16.21
CA LEU A 47 -1.22 5.81 -14.95
C LEU A 47 -2.19 5.70 -13.77
N ARG A 48 -3.47 6.03 -13.96
CA ARG A 48 -4.50 5.83 -12.94
C ARG A 48 -4.66 4.36 -12.58
N HIS A 49 -4.75 3.46 -13.56
CA HIS A 49 -4.87 2.03 -13.31
C HIS A 49 -3.66 1.46 -12.57
N ILE A 50 -2.45 1.92 -12.92
CA ILE A 50 -1.22 1.53 -12.21
C ILE A 50 -1.30 1.99 -10.75
N LEU A 51 -1.66 3.25 -10.49
CA LEU A 51 -1.81 3.76 -9.12
C LEU A 51 -2.86 2.99 -8.32
N ASP A 52 -4.03 2.73 -8.92
CA ASP A 52 -5.10 1.97 -8.26
C ASP A 52 -4.67 0.53 -7.94
N THR A 53 -3.95 -0.11 -8.87
CA THR A 53 -3.40 -1.45 -8.68
C THR A 53 -2.35 -1.46 -7.58
N LEU A 54 -1.45 -0.47 -7.55
CA LEU A 54 -0.43 -0.34 -6.49
C LEU A 54 -1.06 -0.15 -5.12
N ILE A 55 -2.08 0.72 -4.99
CA ILE A 55 -2.81 0.92 -3.74
C ILE A 55 -3.47 -0.41 -3.31
N GLY A 56 -4.13 -1.11 -4.24
CA GLY A 56 -4.76 -2.40 -3.98
C GLY A 56 -3.78 -3.46 -3.47
N ILE A 57 -2.62 -3.60 -4.12
CA ILE A 57 -1.56 -4.52 -3.70
C ILE A 57 -1.05 -4.17 -2.31
N LEU A 58 -0.87 -2.89 -2.01
CA LEU A 58 -0.35 -2.43 -0.72
C LEU A 58 -1.33 -2.75 0.42
N ILE A 59 -2.63 -2.54 0.19
CA ILE A 59 -3.69 -2.94 1.13
C ILE A 59 -3.69 -4.47 1.32
N ALA A 60 -3.60 -5.25 0.24
CA ALA A 60 -3.56 -6.70 0.33
C ALA A 60 -2.33 -7.21 1.11
N ALA A 61 -1.16 -6.61 0.87
CA ALA A 61 0.07 -6.94 1.60
C ALA A 61 -0.04 -6.63 3.09
N MET A 62 -0.69 -5.53 3.47
CA MET A 62 -0.97 -5.22 4.89
C MET A 62 -1.91 -6.24 5.53
N ALA A 63 -2.97 -6.66 4.83
CA ALA A 63 -3.91 -7.66 5.33
C ALA A 63 -3.24 -9.02 5.52
N ILE A 64 -2.47 -9.49 4.53
CA ILE A 64 -1.71 -10.73 4.61
C ILE A 64 -0.64 -10.65 5.71
N GLY A 65 0.10 -9.52 5.79
CA GLY A 65 1.05 -9.28 6.86
C GLY A 65 0.40 -9.35 8.25
N GLY A 66 -0.82 -8.83 8.39
CA GLY A 66 -1.61 -8.96 9.62
C GLY A 66 -1.93 -10.39 9.99
N ALA A 67 -2.40 -11.19 9.05
CA ALA A 67 -2.65 -12.61 9.28
C ALA A 67 -1.36 -13.35 9.68
N VAL A 68 -0.25 -13.10 8.97
CA VAL A 68 1.05 -13.74 9.25
C VAL A 68 1.60 -13.34 10.62
N PHE A 69 1.56 -12.05 10.96
CA PHE A 69 2.03 -11.57 12.27
C PHE A 69 1.13 -12.02 13.42
N TRP A 70 -0.17 -12.15 13.19
CA TRP A 70 -1.10 -12.71 14.17
C TRP A 70 -0.75 -14.16 14.48
N MET A 71 -0.60 -14.99 13.44
CA MET A 71 -0.21 -16.39 13.59
C MET A 71 1.17 -16.55 14.25
N SER A 72 2.14 -15.69 13.91
CA SER A 72 3.49 -15.71 14.47
C SER A 72 3.60 -15.19 15.91
N GLY A 73 2.63 -14.41 16.39
CA GLY A 73 2.62 -13.85 17.75
C GLY A 73 1.78 -14.64 18.75
N ASN A 74 1.14 -15.72 18.31
CA ASN A 74 0.33 -16.63 19.13
C ASN A 74 1.13 -17.86 19.60
N GLU A 75 2.46 -17.81 19.48
CA GLU A 75 3.41 -18.74 20.09
C GLU A 75 4.18 -18.02 21.22
#